data_AF-A0A6A6JZF2-F1
#
_entry.id   AF-A0A6A6JZF2-F1
#
_cell.length_a   1.000
_cell.length_b   1.000
_cell.length_c   1.000
_cell.angle_alpha   90.00
_cell.angle_beta   90.00
_cell.angle_gamma   90.00
#
_symmetry.space_group_name_H-M   'P 1'
#
loop_
_entity.id
_entity.type
_entity.pdbx_description
1 polymer ?
#
loop_
_entity_poly.entity_id
_entity_poly.type
_entity_poly.pdbx_seq_one_letter_code
_entity_poly.pdbx_strand_id
1 'polypeptide(L)'
;METIDGANCYAQVICNDGVKEYNEGKVFWSACYVGGRQFFNDPRIGEFSITFTSGGRERMDGLIDPILQLKNVGDWMSIDAAALAAEYNSYQSCDAGIVDKDCYDGPYFCRNFWDRGVGRKRMWECGVPRVGKALGSPDDPHHLDSNGPTNEKGYAPGQCGIHVTHYQKPDPVKDSYSLEIKLFDNNEVEIGASGRVGPNYSLGSKLPYTVEVRTGAVDADPVRFAYAGFEWDSNSPNCKTGAYDSGDRDMDCVFHCD
;
A
#
# COMPACT_ATOMS: atom_id res chain seq x y z
N MET A 1 13.72 10.85 4.15
CA MET A 1 14.51 11.82 3.37
C MET A 1 15.19 12.75 4.34
N GLU A 2 16.45 13.09 4.13
CA GLU A 2 17.26 13.83 5.09
C GLU A 2 18.24 14.77 4.40
N THR A 3 18.50 15.92 5.03
CA THR A 3 19.54 16.87 4.63
C THR A 3 20.33 17.31 5.86
N ILE A 4 21.67 17.41 5.74
CA ILE A 4 22.55 17.95 6.79
C ILE A 4 23.37 19.10 6.22
N ASP A 5 23.34 20.24 6.90
CA ASP A 5 24.09 21.46 6.60
C ASP A 5 23.96 21.94 5.13
N GLY A 6 22.89 21.53 4.46
CA GLY A 6 22.53 21.98 3.11
C GLY A 6 23.25 21.38 1.92
N ALA A 7 24.14 20.41 2.13
CA ALA A 7 24.88 19.78 1.04
C ALA A 7 24.96 18.26 1.13
N ASN A 8 24.45 17.65 2.20
CA ASN A 8 24.51 16.21 2.41
C ASN A 8 23.09 15.62 2.43
N CYS A 9 22.63 15.15 1.28
CA CYS A 9 21.31 14.54 1.13
C CYS A 9 21.40 13.04 1.37
N TYR A 10 20.37 12.49 1.98
CA TYR A 10 20.26 11.07 2.31
C TYR A 10 18.81 10.61 2.18
N ALA A 11 18.60 9.38 1.75
CA ALA A 11 17.27 8.77 1.69
C ALA A 11 17.33 7.33 2.16
N GLN A 12 16.23 6.85 2.73
CA GLN A 12 16.06 5.45 3.08
C GLN A 12 14.59 5.07 2.91
N VAL A 13 14.37 3.80 2.61
CA VAL A 13 13.04 3.19 2.53
C VAL A 13 12.94 2.11 3.60
N ILE A 14 11.95 2.25 4.47
CA ILE A 14 11.68 1.33 5.58
C ILE A 14 10.41 0.56 5.21
N CYS A 15 10.48 -0.77 5.26
CA CYS A 15 9.34 -1.66 5.12
C CYS A 15 9.44 -2.78 6.17
N ASN A 16 8.42 -3.65 6.26
CA ASN A 16 8.40 -4.75 7.23
C ASN A 16 9.56 -5.75 7.05
N ASP A 17 10.17 -5.79 5.87
CA ASP A 17 11.32 -6.63 5.52
C ASP A 17 12.68 -5.96 5.79
N GLY A 18 12.69 -4.71 6.28
CA GLY A 18 13.90 -4.02 6.71
C GLY A 18 14.08 -2.62 6.13
N VAL A 19 15.29 -2.09 6.32
CA VAL A 19 15.70 -0.74 5.89
C VAL A 19 16.63 -0.87 4.69
N LYS A 20 16.37 -0.07 3.65
CA LYS A 20 17.29 0.12 2.53
C LYS A 20 17.73 1.58 2.48
N GLU A 21 19.02 1.79 2.59
CA GLU A 21 19.65 3.11 2.57
C GLU A 21 20.08 3.50 1.15
N TYR A 22 19.98 4.79 0.84
CA TYR A 22 20.41 5.39 -0.42
C TYR A 22 21.34 6.56 -0.11
N ASN A 23 22.53 6.53 -0.72
CA ASN A 23 23.69 7.34 -0.31
C ASN A 23 24.16 7.01 1.13
N GLU A 24 24.37 5.71 1.41
CA GLU A 24 24.93 5.23 2.67
C GLU A 24 26.24 5.97 3.01
N GLY A 25 26.42 6.31 4.28
CA GLY A 25 27.55 7.14 4.72
C GLY A 25 27.48 8.61 4.31
N LYS A 26 26.43 9.03 3.59
CA LYS A 26 26.14 10.43 3.21
C LYS A 26 27.27 11.07 2.41
N VAL A 27 28.01 10.26 1.63
CA VAL A 27 29.29 10.66 1.06
C VAL A 27 29.13 11.52 -0.19
N PHE A 28 28.21 11.17 -1.10
CA PHE A 28 27.97 11.98 -2.30
C PHE A 28 26.62 11.67 -2.96
N TRP A 29 25.78 12.70 -3.05
CA TRP A 29 24.57 12.72 -3.87
C TRP A 29 24.71 13.91 -4.83
N SER A 30 24.99 13.64 -6.11
CA SER A 30 25.32 14.66 -7.13
C SER A 30 24.20 15.69 -7.36
N ALA A 31 22.94 15.26 -7.25
CA ALA A 31 21.75 16.10 -7.33
C ALA A 31 21.33 16.74 -5.99
N CYS A 32 22.19 16.79 -4.97
CA CYS A 32 21.88 17.45 -3.69
C CYS A 32 22.01 18.98 -3.77
N TYR A 33 21.14 19.60 -4.56
CA TYR A 33 21.02 21.06 -4.69
C TYR A 33 19.57 21.42 -5.05
N VAL A 34 19.22 22.71 -4.98
CA VAL A 34 17.86 23.17 -5.30
C VAL A 34 17.52 22.87 -6.77
N GLY A 35 16.43 22.14 -7.00
CA GLY A 35 15.99 21.68 -8.32
C GLY A 35 16.73 20.44 -8.84
N GLY A 36 17.73 19.93 -8.11
CA GLY A 36 18.39 18.67 -8.43
C GLY A 36 17.44 17.50 -8.16
N ARG A 37 17.07 16.78 -9.22
CA ARG A 37 16.23 15.57 -9.14
C ARG A 37 17.11 14.34 -9.13
N GLN A 38 16.99 13.52 -8.10
CA GLN A 38 17.68 12.24 -8.01
C GLN A 38 16.71 11.10 -8.16
N PHE A 39 17.06 10.15 -9.00
CA PHE A 39 16.31 8.92 -9.20
C PHE A 39 16.92 7.79 -8.37
N PHE A 40 16.03 6.93 -7.90
CA PHE A 40 16.32 5.75 -7.10
C PHE A 40 15.42 4.61 -7.56
N ASN A 41 15.78 3.39 -7.19
CA ASN A 41 14.97 2.21 -7.44
C ASN A 41 14.92 1.32 -6.20
N ASP A 42 13.72 1.11 -5.67
CA ASP A 42 13.44 0.18 -4.59
C ASP A 42 12.48 -0.91 -5.09
N PRO A 43 12.80 -2.21 -4.94
CA PRO A 43 11.89 -3.27 -5.40
C PRO A 43 10.51 -3.26 -4.72
N ARG A 44 10.37 -2.61 -3.56
CA ARG A 44 9.15 -2.61 -2.75
C ARG A 44 8.17 -1.49 -3.13
N ILE A 45 8.69 -0.34 -3.57
CA ILE A 45 7.91 0.87 -3.91
C ILE A 45 8.12 1.35 -5.35
N GLY A 46 8.99 0.67 -6.10
CA GLY A 46 9.33 0.98 -7.49
C GLY A 46 10.41 2.05 -7.65
N GLU A 47 10.48 2.60 -8.87
CA GLU A 47 11.31 3.77 -9.15
C GLU A 47 10.71 5.00 -8.49
N PHE A 48 11.56 5.78 -7.82
CA PHE A 48 11.15 7.01 -7.18
C PHE A 48 12.22 8.08 -7.33
N SER A 49 11.85 9.33 -7.08
CA SER A 49 12.77 10.44 -7.14
C SER A 49 12.49 11.47 -6.07
N ILE A 50 13.56 12.14 -5.65
CA ILE A 50 13.50 13.23 -4.68
C ILE A 50 14.09 14.47 -5.34
N THR A 51 13.37 15.58 -5.24
CA THR A 51 13.83 16.90 -5.66
C THR A 51 13.62 17.87 -4.51
N PHE A 52 14.64 18.61 -4.10
CA PHE A 52 14.43 19.71 -3.16
C PHE A 52 14.18 21.00 -3.91
N THR A 53 13.07 21.70 -3.66
CA THR A 53 12.66 22.89 -4.43
C THR A 53 13.11 24.20 -3.81
N SER A 54 13.56 24.19 -2.56
CA SER A 54 14.08 25.39 -1.89
C SER A 54 15.22 25.07 -0.90
N GLY A 55 15.98 26.13 -0.59
CA GLY A 55 16.91 26.17 0.53
C GLY A 55 16.32 27.04 1.64
N GLY A 56 16.65 26.73 2.90
CA GLY A 56 16.23 27.51 4.04
C GLY A 56 16.74 28.95 4.01
N ARG A 57 16.05 29.82 4.76
CA ARG A 57 16.29 31.27 4.75
C ARG A 57 17.69 31.62 5.24
N GLU A 58 18.25 30.85 6.16
CA GLU A 58 19.66 30.94 6.48
C GLU A 58 20.46 30.08 5.49
N ARG A 59 21.58 30.61 4.96
CA ARG A 59 22.48 29.91 4.00
C ARG A 59 22.95 28.52 4.46
N MET A 60 22.67 28.16 5.70
CA MET A 60 23.10 26.94 6.37
C MET A 60 21.93 26.09 6.89
N ASP A 61 20.66 26.49 6.69
CA ASP A 61 19.46 25.72 7.06
C ASP A 61 19.22 24.50 6.15
N GLY A 62 19.96 24.46 5.05
CA GLY A 62 19.95 23.40 4.07
C GLY A 62 18.74 23.35 3.16
N LEU A 63 18.57 22.24 2.44
CA LEU A 63 17.46 22.03 1.53
C LEU A 63 16.22 21.60 2.35
N ILE A 64 15.07 22.26 2.16
CA ILE A 64 13.93 22.16 3.10
C ILE A 64 12.57 21.77 2.50
N ASP A 65 12.44 21.76 1.17
CA ASP A 65 11.16 21.46 0.52
C ASP A 65 11.29 20.26 -0.43
N PRO A 66 11.34 19.01 0.08
CA PRO A 66 11.39 17.83 -0.78
C PRO A 66 10.05 17.58 -1.48
N ILE A 67 10.12 17.39 -2.79
CA ILE A 67 9.10 16.76 -3.62
C ILE A 67 9.50 15.31 -3.84
N LEU A 68 8.62 14.41 -3.45
CA LEU A 68 8.71 12.98 -3.72
C LEU A 68 7.86 12.66 -4.95
N GLN A 69 8.38 11.82 -5.85
CA GLN A 69 7.61 11.30 -6.98
C GLN A 69 7.87 9.81 -7.09
N LEU A 70 6.84 9.00 -7.24
CA LEU A 70 6.95 7.56 -7.49
C LEU A 70 6.44 7.27 -8.90
N LYS A 71 7.16 6.45 -9.65
CA LYS A 71 6.76 6.09 -11.02
C LYS A 71 5.37 5.46 -11.08
N ASN A 72 5.07 4.59 -10.12
CA ASN A 72 3.84 3.82 -10.12
C ASN A 72 2.64 4.59 -9.53
N VAL A 73 2.85 5.81 -9.01
CA VAL A 73 1.79 6.66 -8.46
C VAL A 73 1.54 7.83 -9.39
N GLY A 74 0.38 7.83 -10.06
CA GLY A 74 -0.04 8.90 -10.97
C GLY A 74 0.99 9.27 -12.05
N ASP A 75 1.78 8.28 -12.52
CA ASP A 75 2.90 8.43 -13.48
C ASP A 75 3.86 9.57 -13.09
N TRP A 76 4.55 9.42 -11.96
CA TRP A 76 5.41 10.45 -11.36
C TRP A 76 4.66 11.67 -10.84
N MET A 77 3.49 11.48 -10.25
CA MET A 77 2.78 12.55 -9.56
C MET A 77 3.68 13.20 -8.48
N SER A 78 3.66 14.54 -8.43
CA SER A 78 4.38 15.31 -7.41
C SER A 78 3.68 15.24 -6.06
N ILE A 79 4.39 14.70 -5.07
CA ILE A 79 3.99 14.66 -3.67
C ILE A 79 4.84 15.69 -2.92
N ASP A 80 4.24 16.80 -2.51
CA ASP A 80 4.91 17.83 -1.74
C ASP A 80 5.01 17.42 -0.27
N ALA A 81 6.13 16.78 0.08
CA ALA A 81 6.34 16.23 1.41
C ALA A 81 6.48 17.32 2.48
N ALA A 82 6.91 18.54 2.11
CA ALA A 82 6.99 19.66 3.04
C ALA A 82 5.59 20.22 3.35
N ALA A 83 4.74 20.39 2.34
CA ALA A 83 3.37 20.83 2.53
C ALA A 83 2.57 19.84 3.40
N LEU A 84 2.64 18.54 3.07
CA LEU A 84 1.95 17.49 3.83
C LEU A 84 2.46 17.39 5.28
N ALA A 85 3.78 17.56 5.51
CA ALA A 85 4.31 17.61 6.86
C ALA A 85 3.85 18.86 7.65
N ALA A 86 3.65 20.00 6.97
CA ALA A 86 3.13 21.21 7.60
C ALA A 86 1.66 21.05 8.05
N GLU A 87 0.86 20.27 7.31
CA GLU A 87 -0.50 19.91 7.70
C GLU A 87 -0.48 19.07 9.00
N TYR A 88 0.41 18.07 9.09
CA TYR A 88 0.58 17.27 10.32
C TYR A 88 1.00 18.12 11.54
N ASN A 89 1.93 19.06 11.36
CA ASN A 89 2.33 19.98 12.44
C ASN A 89 1.19 20.90 12.90
N SER A 90 0.33 21.30 11.95
CA SER A 90 -0.85 22.11 12.26
C SER A 90 -1.85 21.30 13.09
N TYR A 91 -2.05 20.03 12.74
CA TYR A 91 -2.84 19.09 13.56
C TYR A 91 -2.27 18.93 14.97
N GLN A 92 -0.97 18.67 15.12
CA GLN A 92 -0.35 18.54 16.45
C GLN A 92 -0.55 19.78 17.33
N SER A 93 -0.49 20.98 16.73
CA SER A 93 -0.73 22.24 17.46
C SER A 93 -2.21 22.37 17.86
N CYS A 94 -3.11 21.90 17.01
CA CYS A 94 -4.55 21.89 17.23
C CYS A 94 -4.94 20.92 18.36
N ASP A 95 -4.45 19.68 18.30
CA ASP A 95 -4.64 18.65 19.33
C ASP A 95 -4.06 19.08 20.69
N ALA A 96 -2.94 19.80 20.70
CA ALA A 96 -2.37 20.40 21.90
C ALA A 96 -3.16 21.62 22.45
N GLY A 97 -4.27 22.01 21.81
CA GLY A 97 -5.10 23.16 22.21
C GLY A 97 -4.42 24.52 22.01
N ILE A 98 -3.39 24.59 21.15
CA ILE A 98 -2.65 25.83 20.88
C ILE A 98 -3.42 26.71 19.89
N VAL A 99 -4.20 26.10 18.99
CA VAL A 99 -5.05 26.80 18.02
C VAL A 99 -6.51 26.36 18.16
N ASP A 100 -7.42 27.33 18.13
CA ASP A 100 -8.88 27.13 18.21
C ASP A 100 -9.45 26.89 16.80
N LYS A 101 -9.32 25.66 16.29
CA LYS A 101 -9.81 25.25 14.97
C LYS A 101 -10.33 23.81 15.01
N ASP A 102 -11.28 23.50 14.13
CA ASP A 102 -11.66 22.12 13.82
C ASP A 102 -10.43 21.40 13.25
N CYS A 103 -9.87 20.46 14.02
CA CYS A 103 -8.72 19.68 13.58
C CYS A 103 -9.19 18.64 12.56
N TYR A 104 -8.56 18.59 11.39
CA TYR A 104 -8.70 17.43 10.52
C TYR A 104 -7.89 16.29 11.14
N ASP A 105 -8.51 15.13 11.37
CA ASP A 105 -7.84 14.01 12.02
C ASP A 105 -6.93 13.19 11.07
N GLY A 106 -6.83 13.60 9.81
CA GLY A 106 -6.00 12.96 8.80
C GLY A 106 -6.76 12.01 7.86
N PRO A 107 -6.04 11.14 7.14
CA PRO A 107 -4.71 10.64 7.50
C PRO A 107 -3.56 11.55 7.08
N TYR A 108 -2.57 11.64 7.96
CA TYR A 108 -1.29 12.29 7.69
C TYR A 108 -0.22 11.25 7.42
N PHE A 109 0.31 11.24 6.21
CA PHE A 109 1.35 10.29 5.81
C PHE A 109 2.72 10.93 5.70
N CYS A 110 2.87 12.26 5.78
CA CYS A 110 4.18 12.91 5.88
C CYS A 110 4.33 13.67 7.20
N ARG A 111 5.53 13.62 7.77
CA ARG A 111 5.95 14.42 8.92
C ARG A 111 7.39 14.88 8.74
N ASN A 112 7.74 16.00 9.36
CA ASN A 112 9.11 16.49 9.35
C ASN A 112 9.67 16.54 10.77
N PHE A 113 10.99 16.48 10.84
CA PHE A 113 11.76 16.57 12.07
C PHE A 113 12.89 17.54 11.87
N TRP A 114 13.21 18.25 12.95
CA TRP A 114 14.35 19.14 12.98
C TRP A 114 15.18 18.85 14.22
N ASP A 115 16.45 18.48 13.99
CA ASP A 115 17.44 18.35 15.05
C ASP A 115 18.50 19.45 14.86
N ARG A 116 18.71 20.27 15.90
CA ARG A 116 19.75 21.31 15.95
C ARG A 116 21.05 20.83 16.60
N GLY A 117 21.04 19.66 17.26
CA GLY A 117 22.16 19.11 18.00
C GLY A 117 23.17 18.33 17.13
N VAL A 118 22.74 17.79 15.99
CA VAL A 118 23.57 16.99 15.08
C VAL A 118 23.65 17.65 13.70
N GLY A 119 24.36 18.78 13.62
CA GLY A 119 24.28 19.66 12.45
C GLY A 119 22.87 20.23 12.27
N ARG A 120 22.63 21.09 11.29
CA ARG A 120 21.26 21.53 10.97
C ARG A 120 20.54 20.44 10.18
N LYS A 121 20.24 19.35 10.86
CA LYS A 121 19.65 18.15 10.28
C LYS A 121 18.15 18.33 10.10
N ARG A 122 17.69 18.25 8.86
CA ARG A 122 16.27 18.23 8.51
C ARG A 122 15.89 16.84 7.99
N MET A 123 14.76 16.33 8.44
CA MET A 123 14.25 15.04 8.00
C MET A 123 12.78 15.14 7.62
N TRP A 124 12.39 14.36 6.62
CA TRP A 124 11.01 14.13 6.23
C TRP A 124 10.79 12.63 6.15
N GLU A 125 9.74 12.17 6.79
CA GLU A 125 9.28 10.80 6.76
C GLU A 125 7.90 10.79 6.13
N CYS A 126 7.76 10.07 5.02
CA CYS A 126 6.51 9.93 4.30
C CYS A 126 6.16 8.45 4.15
N GLY A 127 4.92 8.09 4.44
CA GLY A 127 4.29 6.86 4.03
C GLY A 127 4.08 6.88 2.52
N VAL A 128 4.38 5.76 1.88
CA VAL A 128 4.15 5.56 0.45
C VAL A 128 3.52 4.18 0.26
N PRO A 129 2.63 4.04 -0.75
CA PRO A 129 2.11 2.72 -1.10
C PRO A 129 3.23 1.80 -1.60
N ARG A 130 3.06 0.49 -1.37
CA ARG A 130 3.84 -0.52 -2.09
C ARG A 130 3.37 -0.60 -3.53
N VAL A 131 4.21 -1.15 -4.42
CA VAL A 131 3.77 -1.42 -5.79
C VAL A 131 2.53 -2.31 -5.80
N GLY A 132 1.49 -1.89 -6.50
CA GLY A 132 0.19 -2.55 -6.59
C GLY A 132 -0.74 -2.30 -5.40
N LYS A 133 -0.45 -1.31 -4.54
CA LYS A 133 -1.26 -1.04 -3.35
C LYS A 133 -1.70 0.41 -3.30
N ALA A 134 -2.81 0.64 -2.62
CA ALA A 134 -3.27 1.98 -2.26
C ALA A 134 -2.77 2.41 -0.87
N LEU A 135 -2.57 3.72 -0.70
CA LEU A 135 -2.44 4.38 0.59
C LEU A 135 -3.65 5.30 0.77
N GLY A 136 -4.37 5.15 1.89
CA GLY A 136 -5.60 5.91 2.16
C GLY A 136 -6.84 5.33 1.46
N SER A 137 -8.02 5.68 1.97
CA SER A 137 -9.30 5.28 1.37
C SER A 137 -9.56 6.06 0.06
N PRO A 138 -10.37 5.56 -0.89
CA PRO A 138 -10.66 6.30 -2.13
C PRO A 138 -11.28 7.69 -1.95
N ASP A 139 -11.97 7.93 -0.82
CA ASP A 139 -12.58 9.22 -0.49
C ASP A 139 -11.61 10.20 0.22
N ASP A 140 -10.38 9.76 0.48
CA ASP A 140 -9.33 10.56 1.10
C ASP A 140 -8.71 11.52 0.07
N PRO A 141 -8.65 12.84 0.33
CA PRO A 141 -7.99 13.79 -0.56
C PRO A 141 -6.51 13.48 -0.80
N HIS A 142 -5.91 12.65 0.04
CA HIS A 142 -4.54 12.21 -0.07
C HIS A 142 -4.35 10.76 -0.51
N HIS A 143 -5.40 10.14 -1.05
CA HIS A 143 -5.33 8.80 -1.60
C HIS A 143 -4.23 8.68 -2.66
N LEU A 144 -3.31 7.72 -2.47
CA LEU A 144 -2.26 7.39 -3.45
C LEU A 144 -2.45 5.96 -3.93
N ASP A 145 -2.82 5.81 -5.20
CA ASP A 145 -2.87 4.52 -5.87
C ASP A 145 -1.55 4.24 -6.59
N SER A 146 -0.85 3.18 -6.18
CA SER A 146 0.37 2.72 -6.83
C SER A 146 0.08 1.53 -7.74
N ASN A 147 -0.02 1.77 -9.04
CA ASN A 147 -0.26 0.73 -10.03
C ASN A 147 1.06 0.10 -10.54
N GLY A 148 1.25 -1.18 -10.27
CA GLY A 148 2.32 -1.98 -10.86
C GLY A 148 2.06 -2.32 -12.34
N PRO A 149 3.07 -2.81 -13.07
CA PRO A 149 2.90 -3.21 -14.46
C PRO A 149 1.95 -4.40 -14.60
N THR A 150 1.12 -4.39 -15.64
CA THR A 150 0.29 -5.53 -16.04
C THR A 150 0.96 -6.31 -17.17
N ASN A 151 0.68 -7.61 -17.26
CA ASN A 151 1.18 -8.47 -18.33
C ASN A 151 0.25 -8.45 -19.56
N GLU A 152 0.58 -9.24 -20.59
CA GLU A 152 -0.19 -9.33 -21.85
C GLU A 152 -1.63 -9.85 -21.67
N LYS A 153 -1.94 -10.51 -20.55
CA LYS A 153 -3.30 -10.96 -20.20
C LYS A 153 -4.09 -9.88 -19.44
N GLY A 154 -3.47 -8.74 -19.15
CA GLY A 154 -4.12 -7.58 -18.54
C GLY A 154 -4.36 -7.70 -17.04
N TYR A 155 -3.49 -8.43 -16.31
CA TYR A 155 -3.42 -8.44 -14.85
C TYR A 155 -1.99 -8.16 -14.35
N ALA A 156 -1.86 -7.64 -13.13
CA ALA A 156 -0.58 -7.47 -12.45
C ALA A 156 -0.19 -8.76 -11.70
N PRO A 157 0.92 -9.44 -12.08
CA PRO A 157 1.38 -10.64 -11.38
C PRO A 157 1.96 -10.30 -10.01
N GLY A 158 2.07 -11.31 -9.13
CA GLY A 158 2.54 -11.13 -7.76
C GLY A 158 1.59 -11.70 -6.72
N GLN A 159 1.23 -10.91 -5.71
CA GLN A 159 0.35 -11.33 -4.63
C GLN A 159 -1.10 -10.95 -4.93
N CYS A 160 -1.85 -11.87 -5.51
CA CYS A 160 -3.29 -11.73 -5.75
C CYS A 160 -4.12 -11.90 -4.48
N GLY A 161 -5.32 -11.32 -4.50
CA GLY A 161 -6.35 -11.51 -3.48
C GLY A 161 -7.52 -12.32 -4.01
N ILE A 162 -8.13 -13.14 -3.16
CA ILE A 162 -9.45 -13.72 -3.40
C ILE A 162 -10.35 -13.35 -2.23
N HIS A 163 -11.51 -12.79 -2.55
CA HIS A 163 -12.58 -12.53 -1.61
C HIS A 163 -13.70 -13.54 -1.85
N VAL A 164 -14.19 -14.17 -0.79
CA VAL A 164 -15.28 -15.12 -0.84
C VAL A 164 -16.32 -14.80 0.22
N THR A 165 -17.55 -14.55 -0.22
CA THR A 165 -18.72 -14.55 0.66
C THR A 165 -19.31 -15.95 0.67
N HIS A 166 -19.35 -16.58 1.85
CA HIS A 166 -19.85 -17.94 2.03
C HIS A 166 -21.17 -17.91 2.80
N TYR A 167 -22.24 -18.28 2.11
CA TYR A 167 -23.59 -18.28 2.67
C TYR A 167 -23.88 -19.62 3.36
N GLN A 168 -24.41 -19.55 4.59
CA GLN A 168 -24.94 -20.71 5.31
C GLN A 168 -26.07 -21.36 4.53
N LYS A 169 -26.32 -22.64 4.84
CA LYS A 169 -27.50 -23.37 4.38
C LYS A 169 -28.73 -22.81 5.09
N PRO A 170 -29.75 -22.31 4.37
CA PRO A 170 -31.02 -21.93 4.99
C PRO A 170 -31.70 -23.12 5.69
N ASP A 171 -31.71 -24.30 5.05
CA ASP A 171 -32.04 -25.60 5.64
C ASP A 171 -30.79 -26.52 5.61
N PRO A 172 -30.12 -26.77 6.74
CA PRO A 172 -28.89 -27.58 6.80
C PRO A 172 -29.03 -29.01 6.26
N VAL A 173 -30.27 -29.54 6.18
CA VAL A 173 -30.55 -30.91 5.73
C VAL A 173 -30.81 -30.97 4.22
N LYS A 174 -31.26 -29.88 3.61
CA LYS A 174 -31.71 -29.86 2.20
C LYS A 174 -30.86 -29.00 1.29
N ASP A 175 -30.32 -27.92 1.82
CA ASP A 175 -29.62 -26.93 1.02
C ASP A 175 -28.12 -27.23 0.95
N SER A 176 -27.52 -26.82 -0.17
CA SER A 176 -26.07 -26.79 -0.32
C SER A 176 -25.54 -25.42 0.06
N TYR A 177 -24.28 -25.36 0.49
CA TYR A 177 -23.60 -24.07 0.60
C TYR A 177 -23.53 -23.39 -0.76
N SER A 178 -23.42 -22.07 -0.71
CA SER A 178 -23.21 -21.25 -1.90
C SER A 178 -22.15 -20.19 -1.62
N LEU A 179 -21.49 -19.76 -2.68
CA LEU A 179 -20.37 -18.83 -2.63
C LEU A 179 -20.61 -17.66 -3.58
N GLU A 180 -20.19 -16.45 -3.20
CA GLU A 180 -19.85 -15.38 -4.14
C GLU A 180 -18.34 -15.20 -4.10
N ILE A 181 -17.70 -15.03 -5.26
CA ILE A 181 -16.23 -15.03 -5.34
C ILE A 181 -15.79 -13.84 -6.19
N LYS A 182 -14.83 -13.08 -5.70
CA LYS A 182 -14.12 -12.03 -6.43
C LYS A 182 -12.62 -12.27 -6.36
N LEU A 183 -11.95 -12.02 -7.46
CA LEU A 183 -10.52 -12.22 -7.63
C LEU A 183 -9.86 -10.91 -8.01
N PHE A 184 -8.79 -10.58 -7.31
CA PHE A 184 -8.04 -9.34 -7.46
C PHE A 184 -6.59 -9.64 -7.81
N ASP A 185 -6.03 -8.86 -8.73
CA ASP A 185 -4.61 -8.97 -9.08
C ASP A 185 -3.70 -8.30 -8.03
N ASN A 186 -2.40 -8.26 -8.30
CA ASN A 186 -1.46 -7.63 -7.37
C ASN A 186 -1.65 -6.11 -7.22
N ASN A 187 -2.35 -5.47 -8.17
CA ASN A 187 -2.77 -4.06 -8.11
C ASN A 187 -4.12 -3.87 -7.42
N GLU A 188 -4.70 -4.93 -6.84
CA GLU A 188 -6.04 -4.89 -6.21
C GLU A 188 -7.17 -4.60 -7.20
N VAL A 189 -6.91 -4.79 -8.50
CA VAL A 189 -7.91 -4.66 -9.56
C VAL A 189 -8.67 -5.98 -9.70
N GLU A 190 -10.00 -5.92 -9.77
CA GLU A 190 -10.82 -7.11 -10.03
C GLU A 190 -10.51 -7.69 -11.41
N ILE A 191 -10.13 -8.98 -11.43
CA ILE A 191 -9.74 -9.74 -12.64
C ILE A 191 -10.62 -10.96 -12.89
N GLY A 192 -11.59 -11.21 -12.03
CA GLY A 192 -12.60 -12.25 -12.18
C GLY A 192 -13.60 -12.21 -11.04
N ALA A 193 -14.86 -12.53 -11.33
CA ALA A 193 -15.90 -12.62 -10.33
C ALA A 193 -16.95 -13.64 -10.75
N SER A 194 -17.64 -14.21 -9.76
CA SER A 194 -18.86 -14.96 -9.94
C SER A 194 -19.91 -14.42 -9.00
N GLY A 195 -21.17 -14.39 -9.45
CA GLY A 195 -22.30 -14.25 -8.52
C GLY A 195 -22.44 -15.49 -7.63
N ARG A 196 -23.62 -15.68 -7.04
CA ARG A 196 -23.90 -16.82 -6.16
C ARG A 196 -23.82 -18.16 -6.91
N VAL A 197 -22.83 -18.98 -6.58
CA VAL A 197 -22.54 -20.29 -7.17
C VAL A 197 -22.65 -21.39 -6.11
N GLY A 198 -22.58 -22.65 -6.54
CA GLY A 198 -22.65 -23.82 -5.66
C GLY A 198 -21.41 -24.01 -4.78
N PRO A 199 -21.35 -25.11 -4.00
CA PRO A 199 -20.32 -25.35 -3.00
C PRO A 199 -18.95 -25.70 -3.60
N ASN A 200 -18.90 -26.06 -4.89
CA ASN A 200 -17.68 -26.32 -5.63
C ASN A 200 -17.73 -25.50 -6.93
N TYR A 201 -16.74 -24.65 -7.16
CA TYR A 201 -16.73 -23.78 -8.32
C TYR A 201 -15.32 -23.56 -8.86
N SER A 202 -15.21 -23.52 -10.19
CA SER A 202 -13.99 -23.22 -10.94
C SER A 202 -14.15 -21.83 -11.55
N LEU A 203 -13.48 -20.83 -10.97
CA LEU A 203 -13.58 -19.45 -11.42
C LEU A 203 -12.64 -19.19 -12.60
N GLY A 204 -13.23 -18.79 -13.73
CA GLY A 204 -12.49 -18.20 -14.85
C GLY A 204 -12.14 -16.73 -14.59
N SER A 205 -10.95 -16.30 -14.99
CA SER A 205 -10.45 -14.93 -14.77
C SER A 205 -9.42 -14.56 -15.83
N LYS A 206 -8.73 -13.42 -15.66
CA LYS A 206 -7.55 -13.06 -16.47
C LYS A 206 -6.31 -13.91 -16.16
N LEU A 207 -6.31 -14.70 -15.08
CA LEU A 207 -5.20 -15.58 -14.73
C LEU A 207 -5.03 -16.73 -15.75
N PRO A 208 -3.83 -17.30 -15.89
CA PRO A 208 -3.58 -18.42 -16.79
C PRO A 208 -4.31 -19.72 -16.44
N TYR A 209 -4.65 -19.92 -15.16
CA TYR A 209 -5.35 -21.11 -14.67
C TYR A 209 -6.63 -20.70 -13.92
N THR A 210 -7.58 -21.63 -13.81
CA THR A 210 -8.77 -21.42 -12.98
C THR A 210 -8.41 -21.44 -11.50
N VAL A 211 -9.15 -20.66 -10.72
CA VAL A 211 -9.11 -20.75 -9.26
C VAL A 211 -10.26 -21.66 -8.82
N GLU A 212 -9.92 -22.77 -8.18
CA GLU A 212 -10.89 -23.72 -7.66
C GLU A 212 -11.25 -23.36 -6.22
N VAL A 213 -12.54 -23.29 -5.90
CA VAL A 213 -13.04 -23.01 -4.56
C VAL A 213 -14.02 -24.11 -4.14
N ARG A 214 -13.84 -24.67 -2.94
CA ARG A 214 -14.65 -25.80 -2.45
C ARG A 214 -15.00 -25.64 -0.97
N THR A 215 -16.28 -25.75 -0.62
CA THR A 215 -16.73 -25.79 0.78
C THR A 215 -16.67 -27.22 1.33
N GLY A 216 -16.54 -27.34 2.65
CA GLY A 216 -16.78 -28.61 3.33
C GLY A 216 -18.26 -28.97 3.47
N ALA A 217 -18.53 -29.95 4.34
CA ALA A 217 -19.86 -30.47 4.62
C ALA A 217 -20.61 -29.68 5.69
N VAL A 218 -19.88 -29.03 6.62
CA VAL A 218 -20.44 -28.27 7.76
C VAL A 218 -19.82 -26.88 7.88
N ASP A 219 -20.47 -25.98 8.64
CA ASP A 219 -20.07 -24.57 8.80
C ASP A 219 -18.65 -24.38 9.35
N ALA A 220 -18.22 -25.34 10.18
CA ALA A 220 -16.89 -25.35 10.78
C ALA A 220 -15.79 -25.82 9.82
N ASP A 221 -16.15 -26.42 8.67
CA ASP A 221 -15.15 -26.86 7.70
C ASP A 221 -14.54 -25.65 7.00
N PRO A 222 -13.23 -25.68 6.75
CA PRO A 222 -12.58 -24.61 6.01
C PRO A 222 -12.99 -24.64 4.54
N VAL A 223 -13.06 -23.47 3.92
CA VAL A 223 -13.17 -23.36 2.46
C VAL A 223 -11.79 -23.61 1.88
N ARG A 224 -11.71 -24.51 0.91
CA ARG A 224 -10.46 -24.91 0.24
C ARG A 224 -10.32 -24.19 -1.08
N PHE A 225 -9.08 -23.85 -1.40
CA PHE A 225 -8.70 -23.13 -2.59
C PHE A 225 -7.60 -23.89 -3.32
N ALA A 226 -7.60 -23.82 -4.65
CA ALA A 226 -6.47 -24.28 -5.45
C ALA A 226 -6.23 -23.38 -6.66
N TYR A 227 -4.97 -23.15 -6.98
CA TYR A 227 -4.53 -22.41 -8.17
C TYR A 227 -3.17 -22.92 -8.61
N ALA A 228 -3.01 -23.25 -9.91
CA ALA A 228 -1.75 -23.70 -10.50
C ALA A 228 -1.05 -24.86 -9.73
N GLY A 229 -1.83 -25.75 -9.11
CA GLY A 229 -1.31 -26.88 -8.31
C GLY A 229 -0.91 -26.53 -6.88
N PHE A 230 -1.01 -25.27 -6.46
CA PHE A 230 -0.92 -24.85 -5.07
C PHE A 230 -2.29 -24.91 -4.41
N GLU A 231 -2.37 -25.50 -3.22
CA GLU A 231 -3.60 -25.65 -2.44
C GLU A 231 -3.45 -24.99 -1.07
N TRP A 232 -4.51 -24.32 -0.61
CA TRP A 232 -4.60 -23.73 0.72
C TRP A 232 -6.06 -23.70 1.18
N ASP A 233 -6.32 -23.23 2.40
CA ASP A 233 -7.67 -23.16 2.93
C ASP A 233 -7.91 -21.89 3.77
N SER A 234 -9.16 -21.66 4.17
CA SER A 234 -9.59 -20.47 4.92
C SER A 234 -9.02 -20.36 6.34
N ASN A 235 -8.31 -21.39 6.83
CA ASN A 235 -7.59 -21.37 8.11
C ASN A 235 -6.10 -21.08 7.93
N SER A 236 -5.63 -20.97 6.69
CA SER A 236 -4.22 -20.73 6.40
C SER A 236 -3.81 -19.31 6.82
N PRO A 237 -2.53 -19.07 7.20
CA PRO A 237 -2.09 -17.76 7.71
C PRO A 237 -2.25 -16.58 6.74
N ASN A 238 -2.38 -16.88 5.44
CA ASN A 238 -2.65 -15.94 4.36
C ASN A 238 -4.14 -15.63 4.18
N CYS A 239 -5.00 -16.11 5.07
CA CYS A 239 -6.44 -15.86 5.05
C CYS A 239 -6.91 -15.12 6.30
N LYS A 240 -7.90 -14.25 6.12
CA LYS A 240 -8.71 -13.66 7.18
C LYS A 240 -10.14 -14.10 6.97
N THR A 241 -10.69 -14.81 7.94
CA THR A 241 -12.05 -15.34 7.88
C THR A 241 -12.88 -14.69 8.97
N GLY A 242 -13.98 -14.04 8.55
CA GLY A 242 -14.98 -13.48 9.45
C GLY A 242 -15.83 -14.58 10.12
N ALA A 243 -16.52 -14.19 11.19
CA ALA A 243 -17.59 -15.01 11.73
C ALA A 243 -18.80 -14.96 10.79
N TYR A 244 -19.73 -15.91 10.96
CA TYR A 244 -21.03 -15.78 10.32
C TYR A 244 -21.81 -14.62 10.94
N ASP A 245 -22.26 -13.71 10.10
CA ASP A 245 -23.18 -12.64 10.42
C ASP A 245 -24.36 -12.74 9.45
N SER A 246 -25.59 -12.78 9.99
CA SER A 246 -26.81 -12.70 9.19
C SER A 246 -26.97 -13.74 8.07
N GLY A 247 -26.29 -14.89 8.19
CA GLY A 247 -26.42 -16.02 7.25
C GLY A 247 -25.25 -16.16 6.27
N ASP A 248 -24.22 -15.32 6.36
CA ASP A 248 -23.01 -15.43 5.55
C ASP A 248 -21.76 -15.00 6.30
N ARG A 249 -20.58 -15.33 5.76
CA ARG A 249 -19.29 -14.88 6.27
C ARG A 249 -18.38 -14.51 5.11
N ASP A 250 -17.55 -13.49 5.32
CA ASP A 250 -16.54 -13.08 4.36
C ASP A 250 -15.17 -13.70 4.68
N MET A 251 -14.44 -13.98 3.61
CA MET A 251 -13.09 -14.54 3.66
C MET A 251 -12.21 -13.81 2.65
N ASP A 252 -11.12 -13.24 3.13
CA ASP A 252 -10.10 -12.61 2.28
C ASP A 252 -8.81 -13.42 2.39
N CYS A 253 -8.38 -14.01 1.29
CA CYS A 253 -7.13 -14.76 1.21
C CYS A 253 -6.18 -14.13 0.19
N VAL A 254 -4.88 -14.25 0.43
CA VAL A 254 -3.84 -13.85 -0.52
C VAL A 254 -3.07 -15.05 -1.04
N PHE A 255 -2.74 -15.07 -2.33
CA PHE A 255 -1.97 -16.14 -2.93
C PHE A 255 -1.09 -15.59 -4.05
N HIS A 256 -0.11 -16.37 -4.50
CA HIS A 256 0.78 -15.96 -5.56
C HIS A 256 0.21 -16.29 -6.94
N CYS A 257 0.20 -15.31 -7.85
CA CYS A 257 -0.41 -15.40 -9.17
C CYS A 257 0.56 -14.91 -10.26
N ASP A 258 1.45 -15.80 -10.68
CA ASP A 258 2.33 -15.57 -11.83
C ASP A 258 1.78 -16.23 -13.09
#